data_AF-H3D646-F1
#
_entry.id   AF-H3D646-F1
#
_cell.length_a   1.000
_cell.length_b   1.000
_cell.length_c   1.000
_cell.angle_alpha   90.00
_cell.angle_beta   90.00
_cell.angle_gamma   90.00
#
_symmetry.space_group_name_H-M   'P 1'
#
loop_
_entity.id
_entity.type
_entity.pdbx_description
1 polymer ?
#
loop_
_entity_poly.entity_id
_entity_poly.type
_entity_poly.pdbx_seq_one_letter_code
_entity_poly.pdbx_strand_id
1 'polypeptide(L)'
;MSLCDDTLLCNFPKCRTKLNGFAWVTACSHVFCDQHGSGEFSRSPAICPACSSALSGKLDIVRTELSPSEEYKAMVLAGLRPDIILDISTRALSFWSYQIHQERMYQEYSLTRAEAQLKQMEKVLTQQNQCRELELTAMKGEIASLKKVMEDYKRKYSEVSERLMERNRQYQKLQGLYDSLRLRNMVVGMGERDVLP
;
A
#
# COMPACT_ATOMS: atom_id res chain seq x y z
N MET A 1 -7.13 -6.89 -27.96
CA MET A 1 -6.77 -7.55 -26.69
C MET A 1 -7.03 -9.02 -26.89
N SER A 2 -5.99 -9.86 -26.86
CA SER A 2 -6.12 -11.28 -27.14
C SER A 2 -7.16 -11.89 -26.20
N LEU A 3 -8.17 -12.55 -26.78
CA LEU A 3 -9.03 -13.47 -26.04
C LEU A 3 -8.11 -14.45 -25.29
N CYS A 4 -8.52 -14.77 -24.06
CA CYS A 4 -7.81 -15.65 -23.14
C CYS A 4 -7.13 -16.79 -23.90
N ASP A 5 -5.83 -16.94 -23.71
CA ASP A 5 -5.13 -18.13 -24.16
C ASP A 5 -5.69 -19.26 -23.28
N ASP A 6 -6.70 -19.97 -23.78
CA ASP A 6 -7.48 -20.99 -23.07
C ASP A 6 -6.53 -22.14 -22.69
N THR A 7 -5.88 -21.96 -21.55
CA THR A 7 -4.82 -22.83 -21.04
C THR A 7 -5.33 -23.51 -19.79
N LEU A 8 -5.18 -24.84 -19.72
CA LEU A 8 -5.50 -25.57 -18.51
C LEU A 8 -4.55 -25.15 -17.39
N LEU A 9 -5.11 -24.90 -16.21
CA LEU A 9 -4.36 -24.59 -15.00
C LEU A 9 -4.47 -25.75 -14.02
N CYS A 10 -3.39 -26.00 -13.29
CA CYS A 10 -3.41 -27.02 -12.24
C CYS A 10 -4.49 -26.70 -11.19
N ASN A 11 -5.43 -27.63 -10.98
CA ASN A 11 -6.49 -27.52 -9.98
C ASN A 11 -6.01 -27.85 -8.55
N PHE A 12 -4.72 -28.12 -8.33
CA PHE A 12 -4.19 -28.28 -6.98
C PHE A 12 -4.27 -26.95 -6.23
N PRO A 13 -4.76 -26.92 -4.98
CA PRO A 13 -4.88 -25.69 -4.21
C PRO A 13 -3.57 -24.90 -4.19
N LYS A 14 -3.63 -23.62 -4.58
CA LYS A 14 -2.49 -22.68 -4.63
C LYS A 14 -1.43 -22.91 -5.73
N CYS A 15 -1.51 -23.96 -6.54
CA CYS A 15 -0.52 -24.20 -7.61
C CYS A 15 -0.76 -23.30 -8.82
N ARG A 16 -1.92 -23.44 -9.48
CA ARG A 16 -2.34 -22.63 -10.64
C ARG A 16 -1.32 -22.53 -11.78
N THR A 17 -0.34 -23.42 -11.84
CA THR A 17 0.64 -23.48 -12.93
C THR A 17 -0.07 -23.84 -14.22
N LYS A 18 0.30 -23.16 -15.32
CA LYS A 18 -0.13 -23.51 -16.68
C LYS A 18 0.33 -24.91 -17.02
N LEU A 19 -0.59 -25.74 -17.50
CA LEU A 19 -0.30 -27.11 -17.87
C LEU A 19 0.19 -27.16 -19.32
N ASN A 20 1.33 -27.79 -19.51
CA ASN A 20 1.96 -28.03 -20.80
C ASN A 20 2.54 -29.44 -20.86
N GLY A 21 2.62 -30.02 -22.05
CA GLY A 21 3.11 -31.39 -22.21
C GLY A 21 2.13 -32.41 -21.62
N PHE A 22 2.40 -32.88 -20.39
CA PHE A 22 1.58 -33.89 -19.73
C PHE A 22 0.79 -33.33 -18.54
N ALA A 23 -0.43 -33.84 -18.37
CA ALA A 23 -1.28 -33.55 -17.24
C ALA A 23 -2.00 -34.79 -16.72
N TRP A 24 -2.38 -34.76 -15.45
CA TRP A 24 -3.15 -35.81 -14.80
C TRP A 24 -4.61 -35.38 -14.73
N VAL A 25 -5.48 -36.05 -15.47
CA VAL A 25 -6.92 -35.79 -15.53
C VAL A 25 -7.65 -36.84 -14.70
N THR A 26 -8.68 -36.42 -13.98
CA THR A 26 -9.49 -37.28 -13.12
C THR A 26 -10.92 -37.40 -13.66
N ALA A 27 -11.63 -38.48 -13.32
CA ALA A 27 -13.04 -38.68 -13.71
C ALA A 27 -13.98 -37.61 -13.14
N CYS A 28 -13.61 -36.97 -12.03
CA CYS A 28 -14.32 -35.81 -11.48
C CYS A 28 -14.00 -34.48 -12.21
N SER A 29 -13.43 -34.55 -13.42
CA SER A 29 -13.10 -33.43 -14.29
C SER A 29 -12.07 -32.44 -13.74
N HIS A 30 -11.23 -32.84 -12.78
CA HIS A 30 -10.09 -32.03 -12.34
C HIS A 30 -8.79 -32.45 -13.02
N VAL A 31 -7.89 -31.48 -13.22
CA VAL A 31 -6.62 -31.64 -13.91
C VAL A 31 -5.44 -31.08 -13.10
N PHE A 32 -4.33 -31.81 -13.11
CA PHE A 32 -3.17 -31.54 -12.27
C PHE A 32 -1.87 -31.59 -13.07
N CYS A 33 -0.87 -30.80 -12.66
CA CYS A 33 0.47 -30.90 -13.22
C CYS A 33 1.15 -32.21 -12.80
N ASP A 34 2.23 -32.57 -13.48
CA ASP A 34 2.92 -33.84 -13.25
C ASP A 34 3.45 -33.98 -11.80
N GLN A 35 3.91 -32.88 -11.20
CA GLN A 35 4.35 -32.85 -9.80
C GLN A 35 3.24 -33.24 -8.81
N HIS A 36 2.05 -32.64 -8.94
CA HIS A 36 0.94 -32.93 -8.02
C HIS A 36 0.26 -34.26 -8.36
N GLY A 37 0.12 -34.59 -9.64
CA GLY A 37 -0.48 -35.85 -10.06
C GLY A 37 0.32 -37.06 -9.59
N SER A 38 1.63 -37.07 -9.85
CA SER A 38 2.52 -38.16 -9.40
C SER A 38 2.59 -38.25 -7.87
N GLY A 39 2.57 -37.13 -7.15
CA GLY A 39 2.63 -37.12 -5.69
C GLY A 39 1.34 -37.62 -5.01
N GLU A 40 0.18 -37.17 -5.46
CA GLU A 40 -1.11 -37.44 -4.82
C GLU A 40 -1.73 -38.77 -5.27
N PHE A 41 -1.61 -39.10 -6.55
CA PHE A 41 -2.27 -40.29 -7.12
C PHE A 41 -1.45 -41.58 -7.01
N SER A 42 -0.21 -41.51 -6.52
CA SER A 42 0.56 -42.70 -6.15
C SER A 42 0.09 -43.34 -4.82
N ARG A 43 -0.77 -42.65 -4.06
CA ARG A 43 -1.28 -43.12 -2.77
C ARG A 43 -2.59 -43.88 -2.94
N SER A 44 -2.80 -44.89 -2.09
CA SER A 44 -4.06 -45.65 -2.02
C SER A 44 -4.75 -45.43 -0.67
N PRO A 45 -6.05 -45.07 -0.63
CA PRO A 45 -6.89 -44.75 -1.78
C PRO A 45 -6.49 -43.42 -2.43
N ALA A 46 -6.60 -43.33 -3.75
CA ALA A 46 -6.42 -42.07 -4.45
C ALA A 46 -7.66 -41.18 -4.23
N ILE A 47 -7.43 -39.95 -3.79
CA ILE A 47 -8.49 -38.96 -3.52
C ILE A 47 -8.16 -37.71 -4.32
N CYS A 48 -9.16 -37.14 -4.99
CA CYS A 48 -8.98 -35.90 -5.74
C CYS A 48 -8.62 -34.74 -4.79
N PRO A 49 -7.46 -34.06 -4.96
CA PRO A 49 -7.07 -32.95 -4.10
C PRO A 49 -7.97 -31.70 -4.22
N ALA A 50 -8.77 -31.61 -5.29
CA ALA A 50 -9.63 -30.45 -5.57
C ALA A 50 -11.05 -30.58 -4.98
N CYS A 51 -11.66 -31.78 -5.04
CA CYS A 51 -13.04 -31.99 -4.61
C CYS A 51 -13.23 -33.16 -3.64
N SER A 52 -12.15 -33.80 -3.20
CA SER A 52 -12.16 -34.92 -2.25
C SER A 52 -12.94 -36.16 -2.70
N SER A 53 -13.27 -36.27 -3.99
CA SER A 53 -13.86 -37.49 -4.55
C SER A 53 -12.87 -38.65 -4.49
N ALA A 54 -13.34 -39.84 -4.08
CA ALA A 54 -12.55 -41.07 -4.15
C ALA A 54 -12.40 -41.52 -5.61
N LEU A 55 -11.19 -41.90 -6.00
CA LEU A 55 -10.82 -42.30 -7.35
C LEU A 55 -10.34 -43.75 -7.33
N SER A 56 -11.28 -44.68 -7.47
CA SER A 56 -11.03 -46.13 -7.33
C SER A 56 -11.18 -46.92 -8.63
N GLY A 57 -11.78 -46.31 -9.65
CA GLY A 57 -11.94 -46.88 -10.98
C GLY A 57 -10.64 -46.91 -11.76
N LYS A 58 -10.49 -47.91 -12.65
CA LYS A 58 -9.29 -48.09 -13.49
C LYS A 58 -8.99 -46.90 -14.41
N LEU A 59 -10.01 -46.12 -14.76
CA LEU A 59 -9.93 -44.94 -15.64
C LEU A 59 -10.25 -43.64 -14.89
N ASP A 60 -10.31 -43.68 -13.55
CA ASP A 60 -10.62 -42.49 -12.74
C ASP A 60 -9.47 -41.48 -12.75
N ILE A 61 -8.27 -41.92 -13.13
CA ILE A 61 -7.05 -41.12 -13.19
C ILE A 61 -6.31 -41.50 -14.46
N VAL A 62 -6.07 -40.53 -15.33
CA VAL A 62 -5.35 -40.72 -16.59
C VAL A 62 -4.29 -39.65 -16.72
N ARG A 63 -3.05 -40.05 -17.01
CA ARG A 63 -2.01 -39.14 -17.45
C ARG A 63 -2.12 -38.97 -18.97
N THR A 64 -2.44 -37.76 -19.41
CA THR A 64 -2.68 -37.42 -20.82
C THR A 64 -1.64 -36.45 -21.34
N GLU A 65 -1.31 -36.57 -22.62
CA GLU A 65 -0.51 -35.58 -23.35
C GLU A 65 -1.46 -34.51 -23.90
N LEU A 66 -1.23 -33.25 -23.54
CA LEU A 66 -2.06 -32.10 -23.92
C LEU A 66 -1.82 -31.66 -25.36
N SER A 67 -0.69 -32.04 -25.94
CA SER A 67 -0.31 -31.72 -27.32
C SER A 67 0.19 -32.98 -28.04
N PRO A 68 -0.68 -33.96 -28.34
CA PRO A 68 -0.28 -35.20 -28.99
C PRO A 68 0.11 -34.98 -30.46
N SER A 69 0.82 -35.96 -31.05
CA SER A 69 1.24 -35.92 -32.45
C SER A 69 0.05 -36.01 -33.44
N GLU A 70 0.25 -35.58 -34.69
CA GLU A 70 -0.78 -35.66 -35.73
C GLU A 70 -1.18 -37.10 -36.04
N GLU A 71 -0.23 -38.04 -35.98
CA GLU A 71 -0.50 -39.48 -36.17
C GLU A 71 -1.43 -40.01 -35.08
N TYR A 72 -1.24 -39.61 -33.82
CA TYR A 72 -2.13 -40.00 -32.73
C TYR A 72 -3.54 -39.45 -32.93
N LYS A 73 -3.66 -38.15 -33.29
CA LYS A 73 -4.95 -37.50 -33.55
C LYS A 73 -5.73 -38.19 -34.66
N ALA A 74 -5.06 -38.64 -35.73
CA ALA A 74 -5.69 -39.36 -36.83
C ALA A 74 -6.19 -40.75 -36.44
N MET A 75 -5.49 -41.43 -35.52
CA MET A 75 -5.74 -42.84 -35.22
C MET A 75 -6.65 -43.06 -34.00
N VAL A 76 -6.68 -42.15 -33.02
CA VAL A 76 -7.32 -42.37 -31.72
C VAL A 76 -8.84 -42.67 -31.80
N LEU A 77 -9.52 -42.18 -32.83
CA LEU A 77 -10.95 -42.43 -33.06
C LEU A 77 -11.25 -43.32 -34.28
N ALA A 78 -10.22 -43.81 -34.98
CA ALA A 78 -10.38 -44.60 -36.19
C ALA A 78 -11.11 -45.93 -35.92
N GLY A 79 -12.10 -46.27 -36.76
CA GLY A 79 -12.89 -47.50 -36.63
C GLY A 79 -14.08 -47.39 -35.67
N LEU A 80 -14.27 -46.27 -34.98
CA LEU A 80 -15.45 -46.01 -34.16
C LEU A 80 -16.64 -45.55 -35.02
N ARG A 81 -17.86 -45.88 -34.57
CA ARG A 81 -19.08 -45.38 -35.20
C ARG A 81 -19.23 -43.86 -34.97
N PRO A 82 -19.89 -43.12 -35.88
CA PRO A 82 -20.09 -41.68 -35.74
C PRO A 82 -20.74 -41.25 -34.42
N ASP A 83 -21.71 -42.00 -33.90
CA ASP A 83 -22.37 -41.68 -32.63
C ASP A 83 -21.41 -41.75 -31.42
N ILE A 84 -20.50 -42.73 -31.42
CA ILE A 84 -19.47 -42.85 -30.36
C ILE A 84 -18.46 -41.71 -30.46
N ILE A 85 -18.06 -41.33 -31.69
CA ILE A 85 -17.15 -40.20 -31.92
C ILE A 85 -17.76 -38.90 -31.38
N LEU A 86 -19.05 -38.66 -31.66
CA LEU A 86 -19.76 -37.48 -31.18
C LEU A 86 -19.93 -37.48 -29.65
N ASP A 87 -20.21 -38.64 -29.03
CA ASP A 87 -20.28 -38.76 -27.56
C ASP A 87 -18.93 -38.44 -26.91
N ILE A 88 -17.82 -39.03 -27.40
CA ILE A 88 -16.46 -38.73 -26.91
C ILE A 88 -16.14 -37.25 -27.04
N SER A 89 -16.41 -36.66 -28.21
CA SER A 89 -16.16 -35.24 -28.48
C SER A 89 -16.97 -34.34 -27.53
N THR A 90 -18.24 -34.68 -27.31
CA THR A 90 -19.14 -33.93 -26.40
C THR A 90 -18.62 -33.96 -24.96
N ARG A 91 -18.14 -35.12 -24.48
CA ARG A 91 -17.55 -35.26 -23.14
C ARG A 91 -16.25 -34.46 -23.01
N ALA A 92 -15.38 -34.50 -24.03
CA ALA A 92 -14.13 -33.73 -24.04
C ALA A 92 -14.38 -32.21 -24.02
N LEU A 93 -15.36 -31.73 -24.80
CA LEU A 93 -15.77 -30.33 -24.79
C LEU A 93 -16.42 -29.92 -23.46
N SER A 94 -17.18 -30.82 -22.84
CA SER A 94 -17.77 -30.58 -21.51
C SER A 94 -16.70 -30.42 -20.44
N PHE A 95 -15.62 -31.22 -20.50
CA PHE A 95 -14.46 -31.07 -19.63
C PHE A 95 -13.81 -29.69 -19.78
N TRP A 96 -13.55 -29.25 -21.01
CA TRP A 96 -12.98 -27.91 -21.26
C TRP A 96 -13.91 -26.79 -20.79
N SER A 97 -15.21 -26.91 -21.07
CA SER A 97 -16.21 -25.95 -20.62
C SER A 97 -16.24 -25.84 -19.09
N TYR A 98 -16.14 -26.97 -18.39
CA TYR A 98 -16.03 -27.00 -16.93
C TYR A 98 -14.77 -26.30 -16.44
N GLN A 99 -13.61 -26.59 -17.05
CA GLN A 99 -12.33 -25.98 -16.66
C GLN A 99 -12.33 -24.45 -16.84
N ILE A 100 -12.84 -23.96 -17.98
CA ILE A 100 -12.96 -22.52 -18.26
C ILE A 100 -13.94 -21.86 -17.29
N HIS A 101 -15.09 -22.52 -17.02
CA HIS A 101 -16.08 -21.99 -16.09
C HIS A 101 -15.54 -21.88 -14.67
N GLN A 102 -14.89 -22.93 -14.16
CA GLN A 102 -14.27 -22.94 -12.83
C GLN A 102 -13.22 -21.83 -12.70
N GLU A 103 -12.39 -21.64 -13.73
CA GLU A 103 -11.40 -20.58 -13.75
C GLU A 103 -12.03 -19.19 -13.76
N ARG A 104 -13.10 -18.99 -14.53
CA ARG A 104 -13.85 -17.73 -14.52
C ARG A 104 -14.42 -17.43 -13.14
N MET A 105 -15.08 -18.39 -12.51
CA MET A 105 -15.64 -18.22 -11.16
C MET A 105 -14.55 -17.87 -10.13
N TYR A 106 -13.38 -18.50 -10.24
CA TYR A 106 -12.23 -18.16 -9.39
C TYR A 106 -11.73 -16.73 -9.62
N GLN A 107 -11.59 -16.31 -10.88
CA GLN A 107 -11.16 -14.95 -11.23
C GLN A 107 -12.15 -13.90 -10.75
N GLU A 108 -13.46 -14.13 -10.93
CA GLU A 108 -14.53 -13.26 -10.44
C GLU A 108 -14.46 -13.11 -8.91
N TYR A 109 -14.34 -14.21 -8.17
CA TYR A 109 -14.19 -14.16 -6.71
C TYR A 109 -12.93 -13.39 -6.28
N SER A 110 -11.80 -13.63 -6.95
CA SER A 110 -10.54 -12.93 -6.66
C SER A 110 -10.66 -11.43 -6.94
N LEU A 111 -11.34 -11.06 -8.02
CA LEU A 111 -11.59 -9.67 -8.39
C LEU A 111 -12.45 -8.98 -7.34
N THR A 112 -13.61 -9.55 -6.97
CA THR A 112 -14.50 -8.99 -5.93
C THR A 112 -13.76 -8.79 -4.60
N ARG A 113 -12.91 -9.73 -4.21
CA ARG A 113 -12.09 -9.59 -3.00
C ARG A 113 -11.09 -8.44 -3.10
N ALA A 114 -10.42 -8.29 -4.25
CA ALA A 114 -9.48 -7.20 -4.50
C ALA A 114 -10.19 -5.84 -4.52
N GLU A 115 -11.36 -5.74 -5.14
CA GLU A 115 -12.20 -4.53 -5.15
C GLU A 115 -12.61 -4.12 -3.73
N ALA A 116 -13.01 -5.07 -2.89
CA ALA A 116 -13.35 -4.79 -1.50
C ALA A 116 -12.15 -4.24 -0.71
N GLN A 117 -10.96 -4.81 -0.90
CA GLN A 117 -9.73 -4.32 -0.27
C GLN A 117 -9.35 -2.92 -0.76
N LEU A 118 -9.48 -2.67 -2.05
CA LEU A 118 -9.20 -1.37 -2.66
C LEU A 118 -10.14 -0.31 -2.08
N LYS A 119 -11.44 -0.57 -2.05
CA LYS A 119 -12.44 0.34 -1.46
C LYS A 119 -12.17 0.63 0.02
N GLN A 120 -11.73 -0.37 0.79
CA GLN A 120 -11.34 -0.17 2.18
C GLN A 120 -10.10 0.73 2.28
N MET A 121 -9.08 0.50 1.44
CA MET A 121 -7.87 1.31 1.42
C MET A 121 -8.16 2.77 1.03
N GLU A 122 -9.00 2.99 0.02
CA GLU A 122 -9.43 4.34 -0.39
C GLU A 122 -10.11 5.10 0.75
N LYS A 123 -10.98 4.41 1.51
CA LYS A 123 -11.63 5.00 2.68
C LYS A 123 -10.62 5.42 3.75
N VAL A 124 -9.66 4.56 4.07
CA VAL A 124 -8.60 4.86 5.05
C VAL A 124 -7.75 6.04 4.59
N LEU A 125 -7.36 6.06 3.32
CA LEU A 125 -6.55 7.14 2.74
C LEU A 125 -7.29 8.48 2.78
N THR A 126 -8.59 8.48 2.45
CA THR A 126 -9.42 9.68 2.49
C THR A 126 -9.56 10.22 3.92
N GLN A 127 -9.78 9.34 4.90
CA GLN A 127 -9.83 9.71 6.32
C GLN A 127 -8.50 10.30 6.80
N GLN A 128 -7.37 9.67 6.44
CA GLN A 128 -6.04 10.19 6.79
C GLN A 128 -5.77 11.56 6.17
N ASN A 129 -6.16 11.77 4.91
CA ASN A 129 -6.02 13.08 4.27
C ASN A 129 -6.85 14.14 4.96
N GLN A 130 -8.09 13.84 5.33
CA GLN A 130 -8.95 14.76 6.09
C GLN A 130 -8.33 15.12 7.46
N CYS A 131 -7.80 14.14 8.20
CA CYS A 131 -7.11 14.42 9.47
C CYS A 131 -5.88 15.33 9.26
N ARG A 132 -5.07 15.04 8.24
CA ARG A 132 -3.89 15.85 7.90
C ARG A 132 -4.26 17.27 7.50
N GLU A 133 -5.36 17.46 6.75
CA GLU A 133 -5.86 18.80 6.38
C GLU A 133 -6.27 19.61 7.61
N LEU A 134 -6.91 18.97 8.59
CA LEU A 134 -7.28 19.60 9.86
C LEU A 134 -6.03 19.99 10.67
N GLU A 135 -5.06 19.08 10.82
CA GLU A 135 -3.78 19.36 11.50
C GLU A 135 -3.01 20.50 10.83
N LEU A 136 -2.94 20.49 9.50
CA LEU A 136 -2.28 21.53 8.72
C LEU A 136 -2.96 22.89 8.92
N THR A 137 -4.29 22.91 8.97
CA THR A 137 -5.07 24.13 9.24
C THR A 137 -4.84 24.64 10.65
N ALA A 138 -4.80 23.75 11.65
CA ALA A 138 -4.50 24.10 13.04
C ALA A 138 -3.09 24.69 13.18
N MET A 139 -2.07 24.05 12.61
CA MET A 139 -0.69 24.55 12.62
C MET A 139 -0.55 25.91 11.91
N LYS A 140 -1.27 26.12 10.78
CA LYS A 140 -1.32 27.45 10.14
C LYS A 140 -1.89 28.52 11.09
N GLY A 141 -2.92 28.18 11.84
CA GLY A 141 -3.50 29.05 12.87
C GLY A 141 -2.52 29.39 13.99
N GLU A 142 -1.82 28.39 14.51
CA GLU A 142 -0.78 28.56 15.54
C GLU A 142 0.35 29.46 15.04
N ILE A 143 0.87 29.22 13.83
CA ILE A 143 1.89 30.06 13.20
C ILE A 143 1.41 31.52 13.09
N ALA A 144 0.16 31.75 12.67
CA ALA A 144 -0.40 33.09 12.57
C ALA A 144 -0.48 33.78 13.95
N SER A 145 -0.88 33.05 14.99
CA SER A 145 -0.95 33.56 16.36
C SER A 145 0.43 33.91 16.91
N LEU A 146 1.42 33.03 16.73
CA LEU A 146 2.80 33.24 17.17
C LEU A 146 3.46 34.42 16.43
N LYS A 147 3.18 34.59 15.13
CA LYS A 147 3.63 35.77 14.38
C LYS A 147 3.10 37.06 14.98
N LYS A 148 1.82 37.11 15.37
CA LYS A 148 1.22 38.29 16.03
C LYS A 148 1.89 38.58 17.37
N VAL A 149 2.07 37.54 18.20
CA VAL A 149 2.74 37.66 19.50
C VAL A 149 4.18 38.16 19.33
N MET A 150 4.92 37.63 18.35
CA MET A 150 6.28 38.08 18.04
C MET A 150 6.32 39.56 17.66
N GLU A 151 5.38 40.03 16.84
CA GLU A 151 5.29 41.44 16.45
C GLU A 151 4.96 42.35 17.64
N ASP A 152 4.08 41.91 18.53
CA ASP A 152 3.79 42.60 19.79
C ASP A 152 5.02 42.70 20.70
N TYR A 153 5.81 41.64 20.81
CA TYR A 153 7.07 41.65 21.56
C TYR A 153 8.10 42.59 20.93
N LYS A 154 8.23 42.60 19.59
CA LYS A 154 9.12 43.53 18.89
C LYS A 154 8.75 44.98 19.18
N ARG A 155 7.46 45.33 19.09
CA ARG A 155 6.96 46.67 19.41
C ARG A 155 7.29 47.06 20.86
N LYS A 156 6.98 46.20 21.83
CA LYS A 156 7.31 46.44 23.25
C LYS A 156 8.81 46.60 23.48
N TYR A 157 9.63 45.80 22.80
CA TYR A 157 11.08 45.91 22.88
C TYR A 157 11.57 47.27 22.38
N SER A 158 11.07 47.73 21.23
CA SER A 158 11.39 49.07 20.70
C SER A 158 11.00 50.19 21.67
N GLU A 159 9.79 50.13 22.25
CA GLU A 159 9.32 51.12 23.24
C GLU A 159 10.21 51.17 24.50
N VAL A 160 10.60 50.00 25.02
CA VAL A 160 11.49 49.92 26.19
C VAL A 160 12.89 50.43 25.85
N SER A 161 13.40 50.09 24.67
CA SER A 161 14.70 50.56 24.18
C SER A 161 14.74 52.09 24.07
N GLU A 162 13.71 52.70 23.49
CA GLU A 162 13.58 54.16 23.39
C GLU A 162 13.52 54.83 24.76
N ARG A 163 12.72 54.29 25.70
CA ARG A 163 12.66 54.80 27.08
C ARG A 163 13.99 54.70 27.80
N LEU A 164 14.74 53.61 27.59
CA LEU A 164 16.06 53.43 28.17
C LEU A 164 17.05 54.46 27.60
N MET A 165 17.03 54.69 26.29
CA MET A 165 17.86 55.73 25.66
C MET A 165 17.55 57.12 26.22
N GLU A 166 16.27 57.46 26.37
CA GLU A 166 15.85 58.75 26.94
C GLU A 166 16.28 58.90 28.40
N ARG A 167 16.14 57.85 29.22
CA ARG A 167 16.63 57.84 30.60
C ARG A 167 18.15 57.98 30.68
N ASN A 168 18.91 57.31 29.82
CA ASN A 168 20.36 57.47 29.74
C ASN A 168 20.76 58.90 29.39
N ARG A 169 20.06 59.55 28.45
CA ARG A 169 20.28 60.97 28.12
C ARG A 169 19.99 61.88 29.31
N GLN A 170 18.89 61.66 30.03
CA GLN A 170 18.55 62.43 31.22
C GLN A 170 19.58 62.24 32.35
N TYR A 171 20.02 61.00 32.56
CA TYR A 171 21.06 60.66 33.52
C TYR A 171 22.37 61.39 33.19
N GLN A 172 22.82 61.35 31.93
CA GLN A 172 24.02 62.07 31.49
C GLN A 172 23.92 63.58 31.71
N LYS A 173 22.76 64.19 31.43
CA LYS A 173 22.52 65.61 31.72
C LYS A 173 22.62 65.91 33.21
N LEU A 174 21.97 65.10 34.05
CA LEU A 174 21.98 65.28 35.50
C LEU A 174 23.39 65.10 36.09
N GLN A 175 24.13 64.09 35.61
CA GLN A 175 25.52 63.85 35.96
C GLN A 175 26.38 65.09 35.64
N GLY A 176 26.25 65.64 34.43
CA GLY A 176 26.97 66.84 34.03
C GLY A 176 26.64 68.08 34.89
N LEU A 177 25.37 68.25 35.27
CA LEU A 177 24.95 69.31 36.20
C LEU A 177 25.54 69.11 37.60
N TYR A 178 25.52 67.88 38.11
CA TYR A 178 26.08 67.53 39.42
C TYR A 178 27.60 67.80 39.45
N ASP A 179 28.33 67.37 38.43
CA ASP A 179 29.77 67.60 38.32
C ASP A 179 30.09 69.11 38.25
N SER A 180 29.28 69.88 37.52
CA SER A 180 29.39 71.34 37.44
C SER A 180 29.15 72.01 38.81
N LEU A 181 28.14 71.55 39.56
CA LEU A 181 27.82 72.07 40.88
C LEU A 181 28.91 71.72 41.90
N ARG A 182 29.46 70.49 41.82
CA ARG A 182 30.59 70.03 42.64
C ARG A 182 31.83 70.89 42.41
N LEU A 183 32.17 71.16 41.15
CA LEU A 183 33.27 72.06 40.78
C LEU A 183 33.05 73.48 41.31
N ARG A 184 31.84 74.03 41.16
CA ARG A 184 31.51 75.37 41.68
C ARG A 184 31.64 75.45 43.21
N ASN A 185 31.14 74.46 43.94
CA ASN A 185 31.26 74.43 45.41
C ASN A 185 32.71 74.24 45.88
N MET A 186 33.55 73.51 45.13
CA MET A 186 34.99 73.42 45.40
C MET A 186 35.69 74.78 45.23
N VAL A 187 35.31 75.57 44.22
CA VAL A 187 35.85 76.92 43.99
C VAL A 187 35.37 77.90 45.07
N VAL A 188 34.10 77.84 45.47
CA VAL A 188 33.55 78.70 46.55
C VAL A 188 34.14 78.33 47.92
N GLY A 189 34.36 77.05 48.22
CA GLY A 189 35.02 76.59 49.45
C GLY A 189 36.54 76.79 49.50
N MET A 190 37.16 77.27 48.41
CA MET A 190 38.52 77.84 48.43
C MET A 190 38.47 79.35 48.68
N GLY A 191 37.46 80.06 48.15
CA GLY A 191 37.27 81.49 48.41
C GLY A 191 36.97 81.84 49.87
N GLU A 192 36.31 80.97 50.64
CA GLU A 192 36.13 81.15 52.09
C GLU A 192 37.36 80.78 52.93
N ARG A 193 38.33 80.03 52.38
CA ARG A 193 39.60 79.73 53.06
C ARG A 193 40.66 80.82 52.88
N ASP A 194 40.49 81.69 51.89
CA ASP A 194 41.37 82.85 51.63
C ASP A 194 40.87 84.16 52.30
N VAL A 195 39.81 84.09 53.12
CA VAL A 195 39.35 85.22 53.96
C VAL A 195 39.28 84.78 55.42
N LEU A 196 40.45 84.60 56.04
CA LEU A 196 40.64 84.86 57.47
C LEU A 196 42.14 85.15 57.70
N PRO A 197 42.46 86.27 58.38
CA PRO A 197 43.81 86.84 58.45
C PRO A 197 44.80 86.04 59.31
#